data_AF-A0AAD7T0Q7-F1
#
_entry.id   AF-A0AAD7T0Q7-F1
#
_cell.length_a   1.000
_cell.length_b   1.000
_cell.length_c   1.000
_cell.angle_alpha   90.00
_cell.angle_beta   90.00
_cell.angle_gamma   90.00
#
_symmetry.space_group_name_H-M   'P 1'
#
loop_
_entity.id
_entity.type
_entity.pdbx_description
1 polymer ?
#
loop_
_entity_poly.entity_id
_entity_poly.type
_entity_poly.pdbx_seq_one_letter_code
_entity_poly.pdbx_strand_id
1 'polypeptide(L)'
;MRWNLMFDCLVEQRWAVTAVLSDRTITKLQDARTLEILDEYWLIMEEIAPVLATLKCATAVMSTETQVSISNIYPIIFSLLKTHHLRSEDDSRRVGEFKSKVRRSLSTRMRVDTDDYLNRL
;
A
#
# COMPACT_ATOMS: atom_id res chain seq x y z
N MET A 1 3.91 12.53 -2.09
CA MET A 1 2.78 12.08 -2.93
C MET A 1 3.18 11.32 -4.21
N ARG A 2 4.39 11.54 -4.78
CA ARG A 2 4.82 10.98 -6.08
C ARG A 2 4.84 9.44 -6.19
N TRP A 3 5.19 8.70 -5.15
CA TRP A 3 5.38 7.24 -5.27
C TRP A 3 4.06 6.46 -5.37
N ASN A 4 3.00 6.91 -4.68
CA ASN A 4 1.68 6.28 -4.73
C ASN A 4 1.09 6.33 -6.15
N LEU A 5 1.28 7.45 -6.86
CA LEU A 5 0.82 7.64 -8.23
C LEU A 5 1.56 6.71 -9.21
N MET A 6 2.83 6.43 -8.96
CA MET A 6 3.63 5.53 -9.80
C MET A 6 3.17 4.07 -9.64
N PHE A 7 2.82 3.65 -8.43
CA PHE A 7 2.35 2.30 -8.15
C PHE A 7 1.00 2.03 -8.83
N ASP A 8 0.02 2.92 -8.65
CA ASP A 8 -1.31 2.78 -9.25
C ASP A 8 -1.22 2.75 -10.78
N CYS A 9 -0.45 3.67 -11.37
CA CYS A 9 -0.23 3.73 -12.82
C CYS A 9 0.40 2.44 -13.36
N LEU A 10 1.36 1.86 -12.64
CA LEU A 10 2.02 0.64 -13.08
C LEU A 10 1.05 -0.56 -13.06
N VAL A 11 0.20 -0.67 -12.03
CA VAL A 11 -0.84 -1.71 -11.97
C VAL A 11 -1.87 -1.52 -13.09
N GLU A 12 -2.38 -0.30 -13.27
CA GLU A 12 -3.34 0.02 -14.33
C GLU A 12 -2.81 -0.30 -15.73
N GLN A 13 -1.52 -0.08 -15.97
CA GLN A 13 -0.87 -0.28 -17.26
C GLN A 13 -0.27 -1.67 -17.43
N ARG A 14 -0.52 -2.64 -16.54
CA ARG A 14 0.04 -4.01 -16.61
C ARG A 14 -0.01 -4.59 -18.02
N TRP A 15 -1.20 -4.61 -18.65
CA TRP A 15 -1.38 -5.18 -19.98
C TRP A 15 -0.65 -4.40 -21.08
N ALA A 16 -0.59 -3.06 -20.96
CA ALA A 16 0.16 -2.24 -21.91
C ALA A 16 1.66 -2.50 -21.80
N VAL A 17 2.19 -2.60 -20.58
CA VAL A 17 3.59 -2.95 -20.32
C VAL A 17 3.90 -4.35 -20.86
N THR A 18 3.08 -5.35 -20.54
CA THR A 18 3.26 -6.73 -21.04
C THR A 18 3.20 -6.79 -22.57
N ALA A 19 2.28 -6.07 -23.21
CA ALA A 19 2.17 -6.02 -24.66
C ALA A 19 3.42 -5.44 -25.32
N VAL A 20 3.90 -4.29 -24.82
CA VAL A 20 5.11 -3.63 -25.34
C VAL A 20 6.35 -4.51 -25.16
N LEU A 21 6.52 -5.16 -23.99
CA LEU A 21 7.67 -6.03 -23.73
C LEU A 21 7.64 -7.33 -24.56
N SER A 22 6.45 -7.80 -24.93
CA SER A 22 6.24 -8.99 -25.76
C SER A 22 6.45 -8.73 -27.24
N ASP A 23 6.19 -7.50 -27.70
CA ASP A 23 6.36 -7.09 -29.09
C ASP A 23 7.84 -6.94 -29.45
N ARG A 24 8.34 -7.82 -30.33
CA ARG A 24 9.74 -7.83 -30.79
C ARG A 24 10.06 -6.76 -31.84
N THR A 25 9.05 -6.13 -32.41
CA THR A 25 9.22 -4.99 -33.33
C THR A 25 9.46 -3.69 -32.57
N ILE A 26 9.02 -3.63 -31.32
CA ILE A 26 9.13 -2.46 -30.43
C ILE A 26 10.24 -2.66 -29.39
N THR A 27 10.31 -3.83 -28.76
CA THR A 27 11.24 -4.12 -27.64
C THR A 27 12.21 -5.24 -27.99
N LYS A 28 13.51 -4.93 -27.93
CA LYS A 28 14.57 -5.94 -28.12
C LYS A 28 14.52 -6.97 -27.00
N LEU A 29 14.91 -8.21 -27.31
CA LEU A 29 14.89 -9.31 -26.33
C LEU A 29 15.71 -9.03 -25.06
N GLN A 30 16.86 -8.37 -25.20
CA GLN A 30 17.71 -8.03 -24.05
C GLN A 30 17.03 -7.01 -23.13
N ASP A 31 16.40 -5.98 -23.70
CA ASP A 31 15.67 -4.96 -22.96
C ASP A 31 14.43 -5.56 -22.29
N ALA A 32 13.70 -6.40 -23.01
CA ALA A 32 12.53 -7.11 -22.47
C ALA A 32 12.91 -7.95 -21.24
N ARG A 33 13.96 -8.77 -21.31
CA ARG A 33 14.44 -9.57 -20.17
C ARG A 33 14.87 -8.75 -18.96
N THR A 34 15.33 -7.52 -19.20
CA THR A 34 15.79 -6.61 -18.13
C THR A 34 14.61 -5.89 -17.48
N LEU A 35 13.56 -5.59 -18.24
CA LEU A 35 12.40 -4.81 -17.82
C LEU A 35 11.19 -5.66 -17.43
N GLU A 36 11.24 -6.97 -17.68
CA GLU A 36 10.15 -7.91 -17.41
C GLU A 36 9.85 -7.98 -15.91
N ILE A 37 8.62 -7.60 -15.57
CA ILE A 37 8.04 -7.83 -14.25
C ILE A 37 7.36 -9.20 -14.31
N LEU A 38 7.84 -10.15 -13.50
CA LEU A 38 7.27 -11.49 -13.43
C LEU A 38 5.82 -11.44 -12.92
N ASP A 39 4.99 -12.40 -13.35
CA ASP A 39 3.59 -12.50 -12.93
C ASP A 39 3.42 -12.57 -11.41
N GLU A 40 4.38 -13.17 -10.70
CA GLU A 40 4.37 -13.18 -9.24
C GLU A 40 4.44 -11.77 -8.65
N TYR A 41 5.20 -10.85 -9.25
CA TYR A 41 5.32 -9.47 -8.77
C TYR A 41 4.09 -8.65 -9.12
N TRP A 42 3.47 -8.89 -10.28
CA TRP A 42 2.17 -8.30 -10.61
C TRP A 42 1.09 -8.70 -9.60
N LEU A 43 1.03 -9.99 -9.26
CA LEU A 43 0.09 -10.49 -8.25
C LEU A 43 0.35 -9.86 -6.87
N ILE A 44 1.62 -9.72 -6.47
CA ILE A 44 1.99 -9.02 -5.23
C ILE A 44 1.48 -7.58 -5.25
N MET A 45 1.63 -6.89 -6.38
CA MET A 45 1.18 -5.50 -6.49
C MET A 45 -0.33 -5.38 -6.39
N GLU A 46 -1.07 -6.26 -7.06
CA GLU A 46 -2.54 -6.32 -7.00
C GLU A 46 -3.05 -6.64 -5.58
N GLU A 47 -2.41 -7.57 -4.87
CA GLU A 47 -2.73 -7.91 -3.48
C GLU A 47 -2.49 -6.73 -2.51
N ILE A 48 -1.42 -5.95 -2.73
CA ILE A 48 -1.02 -4.85 -1.84
C ILE A 48 -1.76 -3.53 -2.16
N ALA A 49 -2.22 -3.33 -3.40
CA ALA A 49 -2.85 -2.08 -3.83
C ALA A 49 -4.00 -1.62 -2.91
N PRO A 50 -4.96 -2.47 -2.48
CA PRO A 50 -6.07 -2.04 -1.63
C PRO A 50 -5.62 -1.57 -0.24
N VAL A 51 -4.66 -2.28 0.38
CA VAL A 51 -4.16 -1.89 1.70
C VAL A 51 -3.30 -0.63 1.62
N LEU A 52 -2.54 -0.46 0.53
CA LEU A 52 -1.77 0.76 0.28
C LEU A 52 -2.68 1.98 0.03
N ALA A 53 -3.83 1.78 -0.64
CA ALA A 53 -4.80 2.85 -0.90
C ALA A 53 -5.31 3.50 0.40
N THR A 54 -5.48 2.72 1.47
CA THR A 54 -5.92 3.26 2.77
C THR A 54 -4.90 4.23 3.38
N LEU A 55 -3.59 3.95 3.22
CA LEU A 55 -2.52 4.85 3.62
C LEU A 55 -2.46 6.10 2.72
N LYS A 56 -2.73 5.95 1.42
CA LYS A 56 -2.83 7.06 0.47
C LYS A 56 -3.96 8.02 0.86
N CYS A 57 -5.16 7.49 1.18
CA CYS A 57 -6.30 8.27 1.64
C CYS A 57 -5.97 9.02 2.94
N ALA A 58 -5.43 8.33 3.94
CA ALA A 58 -5.03 8.96 5.20
C ALA A 58 -4.02 10.10 4.99
N THR A 59 -3.00 9.86 4.15
CA THR A 59 -1.99 10.88 3.84
C THR A 59 -2.60 12.07 3.09
N ALA A 60 -3.52 11.82 2.15
CA ALA A 60 -4.19 12.89 1.41
C ALA A 60 -5.02 13.78 2.33
N VAL A 61 -5.86 13.18 3.19
CA VAL A 61 -6.67 13.90 4.19
C VAL A 61 -5.78 14.75 5.08
N MET A 62 -4.74 14.15 5.67
CA MET A 62 -3.80 14.86 6.54
C MET A 62 -3.02 15.97 5.81
N SER A 63 -2.74 15.81 4.51
CA SER A 63 -2.01 16.82 3.72
C SER A 63 -2.91 17.97 3.27
N THR A 64 -4.23 17.77 3.20
CA THR A 64 -5.20 18.81 2.82
C THR A 64 -5.67 19.66 4.01
N GLU A 65 -5.46 19.20 5.24
CA GLU A 65 -5.83 19.97 6.43
C GLU A 65 -4.92 21.18 6.62
N THR A 66 -5.51 22.38 6.57
CA THR A 66 -4.81 23.67 6.76
C THR A 66 -4.61 24.02 8.24
N GLN A 67 -5.36 23.39 9.15
CA GLN A 67 -5.15 23.42 10.60
C GLN A 67 -5.23 21.99 11.14
N VAL A 68 -4.10 21.30 11.16
CA VAL A 68 -4.03 19.93 11.67
C VAL A 68 -4.19 19.96 13.19
N SER A 69 -5.38 19.62 13.68
CA SER A 69 -5.62 19.45 15.12
C SER A 69 -5.27 18.02 15.54
N ILE A 70 -4.75 17.83 16.76
CA ILE A 70 -4.47 16.49 17.32
C ILE A 70 -5.72 15.60 17.29
N SER A 71 -6.92 16.21 17.41
CA SER A 71 -8.22 15.55 17.31
C SER A 71 -8.53 14.93 15.94
N ASN A 72 -7.89 15.36 14.84
CA ASN A 72 -8.08 14.78 13.51
C ASN A 72 -7.08 13.65 13.22
N ILE A 73 -5.86 13.76 13.76
CA ILE A 73 -4.80 12.76 13.53
C ILE A 73 -5.14 11.43 14.23
N TYR A 74 -5.59 11.48 15.49
CA TYR A 74 -5.86 10.28 16.28
C TYR A 74 -6.90 9.33 15.65
N PRO A 75 -8.09 9.81 15.21
CA PRO A 75 -9.08 8.97 14.54
C PRO A 75 -8.59 8.33 13.25
N ILE A 76 -7.78 9.06 12.46
CA ILE A 76 -7.20 8.54 11.21
C ILE A 76 -6.21 7.41 11.52
N ILE A 77 -5.29 7.64 12.47
CA ILE A 77 -4.31 6.62 12.90
C ILE A 77 -5.02 5.41 13.51
N PHE A 78 -6.05 5.63 14.31
CA PHE A 78 -6.85 4.57 14.91
C PHE A 78 -7.54 3.72 13.85
N SER A 79 -8.21 4.35 12.87
CA SER A 79 -8.86 3.66 11.75
C SER A 79 -7.87 2.82 10.95
N LEU A 80 -6.67 3.36 10.66
CA LEU A 80 -5.61 2.62 9.99
C LEU A 80 -5.17 1.38 10.77
N LEU A 81 -4.99 1.49 12.09
CA LEU A 81 -4.47 0.39 12.92
C LEU A 81 -5.52 -0.69 13.23
N LYS A 82 -6.78 -0.30 13.44
CA LYS A 82 -7.84 -1.16 13.97
C LYS A 82 -8.82 -1.66 12.91
N THR A 83 -8.99 -0.93 11.81
CA THR A 83 -9.95 -1.29 10.76
C THR A 83 -9.21 -1.77 9.52
N HIS A 84 -8.34 -0.94 8.94
CA HIS A 84 -7.80 -1.21 7.61
C HIS A 84 -6.58 -2.13 7.59
N HIS A 85 -5.76 -2.11 8.64
CA HIS A 85 -4.57 -2.96 8.75
C HIS A 85 -4.68 -4.03 9.83
N LEU A 86 -5.88 -4.26 10.36
CA LEU A 86 -6.12 -5.45 11.17
C LEU A 86 -5.99 -6.69 10.27
N ARG A 87 -5.34 -7.72 10.81
CA ARG A 87 -5.13 -8.98 10.09
C ARG A 87 -6.49 -9.69 10.00
N SER A 88 -6.91 -10.05 8.79
CA SER A 88 -8.05 -10.92 8.53
C SER A 88 -7.57 -12.35 8.32
N GLU A 89 -8.43 -13.33 8.61
CA GLU A 89 -8.18 -14.74 8.25
C GLU A 89 -8.13 -14.94 6.73
N ASP A 90 -8.82 -14.06 5.98
CA ASP A 90 -8.83 -14.05 4.51
C ASP A 90 -7.61 -13.37 3.88
N ASP A 91 -6.73 -12.75 4.68
CA ASP A 91 -5.56 -12.07 4.14
C ASP A 91 -4.56 -13.07 3.54
N SER A 92 -4.07 -12.80 2.33
CA SER A 92 -2.89 -13.50 1.81
C SER A 92 -1.72 -13.32 2.79
N ARG A 93 -0.81 -14.30 2.84
CA ARG A 93 0.39 -14.20 3.70
C ARG A 93 1.12 -12.87 3.51
N ARG A 94 1.21 -12.39 2.26
CA ARG A 94 1.90 -11.16 1.89
C ARG A 94 1.18 -9.92 2.41
N VAL A 95 -0.15 -9.87 2.27
CA VAL A 95 -0.99 -8.81 2.82
C VAL A 95 -0.90 -8.77 4.35
N GLY A 96 -0.95 -9.94 5.00
CA GLY A 96 -0.79 -10.04 6.45
C GLY A 96 0.58 -9.57 6.95
N GLU A 97 1.65 -9.89 6.24
CA GLU A 97 3.01 -9.40 6.53
C GLU A 97 3.11 -7.88 6.34
N PHE A 98 2.54 -7.35 5.26
CA PHE A 98 2.49 -5.91 4.99
C PHE A 98 1.73 -5.17 6.10
N LYS A 99 0.49 -5.59 6.40
CA LYS A 99 -0.33 -5.03 7.48
C LYS A 99 0.40 -5.04 8.83
N SER A 100 1.09 -6.14 9.15
CA SER A 100 1.88 -6.26 10.38
C SER A 100 3.04 -5.26 10.43
N LYS A 101 3.77 -5.08 9.32
CA LYS A 101 4.86 -4.10 9.21
C LYS A 101 4.34 -2.67 9.33
N VAL A 102 3.23 -2.35 8.67
CA VAL A 102 2.58 -1.03 8.74
C VAL A 102 2.12 -0.72 10.16
N ARG A 103 1.42 -1.66 10.81
CA ARG A 103 0.98 -1.51 12.21
C ARG A 103 2.15 -1.26 13.15
N ARG A 104 3.22 -2.05 13.03
CA ARG A 104 4.43 -1.86 13.86
C ARG A 104 5.03 -0.47 13.64
N SER A 105 5.24 -0.08 12.39
CA SER A 105 5.82 1.22 12.04
C SER A 105 4.98 2.40 12.54
N LEU A 106 3.67 2.36 12.34
CA LEU A 106 2.75 3.40 12.80
C LEU A 106 2.69 3.48 14.33
N SER A 107 2.63 2.35 15.02
CA SER A 107 2.55 2.31 16.48
C SER A 107 3.82 2.88 17.12
N THR A 108 5.00 2.51 16.59
CA THR A 108 6.29 3.07 17.03
C THR A 108 6.35 4.58 16.79
N ARG A 109 5.97 5.05 15.60
CA ARG A 109 6.04 6.49 15.24
C ARG A 109 5.05 7.35 16.02
N MET A 110 3.90 6.80 16.35
CA MET A 110 2.82 7.53 17.04
C MET A 110 2.87 7.35 18.57
N ARG A 111 3.79 6.53 19.09
CA ARG A 111 3.88 6.16 20.53
C ARG A 111 2.55 5.63 21.06
N VAL A 112 1.80 4.96 20.20
CA VAL A 112 0.51 4.32 20.51
C VAL A 112 0.84 2.92 20.97
N ASP A 113 0.69 2.65 22.26
CA ASP A 113 0.86 1.29 22.77
C ASP A 113 -0.32 0.45 22.29
N THR A 114 -0.07 -0.48 21.38
CA THR A 114 -1.14 -1.19 20.66
C THR A 114 -2.00 -2.02 21.61
N ASP A 115 -1.44 -2.40 22.77
CA ASP A 115 -2.10 -3.14 23.84
C ASP A 115 -3.05 -2.27 24.68
N ASP A 116 -2.72 -0.99 24.88
CA ASP A 116 -3.53 -0.05 25.67
C ASP A 116 -4.87 0.30 24.98
N TYR A 117 -4.93 0.12 23.65
CA TYR A 117 -6.16 0.26 22.85
C TYR A 117 -6.83 -1.07 22.53
N LEU A 118 -6.25 -2.23 22.89
CA LEU A 118 -6.92 -3.53 22.78
C LEU A 118 -7.83 -3.82 23.98
N ASN A 119 -7.58 -3.19 25.13
CA ASN A 119 -8.32 -3.37 26.39
C ASN A 119 -9.43 -2.32 26.64
N ARG A 120 -9.69 -1.41 25.70
CA ARG A 120 -10.82 -0.48 25.75
C ARG A 120 -11.90 -0.89 24.75
N LEU A 121 -12.60 -1.97 25.10
CA LEU A 121 -13.96 -2.30 24.66
C LEU A 121 -14.87 -2.27 25.89
#